data_AF-X0W1E7-F1
#
_entry.id   AF-X0W1E7-F1
#
_cell.length_a   1.000
_cell.length_b   1.000
_cell.length_c   1.000
_cell.angle_alpha   90.00
_cell.angle_beta   90.00
_cell.angle_gamma   90.00
#
_symmetry.space_group_name_H-M   'P 1'
#
loop_
_entity.id
_entity.type
_entity.pdbx_description
1 polymer ?
#
loop_
_entity_poly.entity_id
_entity_poly.type
_entity_poly.pdbx_seq_one_letter_code
_entity_poly.pdbx_strand_id
1 'polypeptide(L)'
;VDYPDHIVLLSDGKENDVRWISEVLPLILGNGTIVHVITIGADAAYEDMQDLAADTGGTYFHCFDPSSGDIPNDLAELYRSITEMIRPMERFFHARGSINPGNYKEFNLEVTDDMDTVEFVVHYNASIKPTSIELIDPDDISTILNLNDKAGMGHNVSRITTPKIGEWTIKIPVSGSSSELRYFVEGAAHSSVSMTLLTPPNGIISEGWGDCEPIGNPIPVLVSLTDTKEIKDVDVYMSVIPPGYKTPGSNTED
;
A
#
# COMPACT_ATOMS: atom_id res chain seq x y z
N VAL A 1 9.61 4.35 -23.05
CA VAL A 1 10.76 4.26 -22.12
C VAL A 1 10.61 2.91 -21.47
N ASP A 2 11.60 2.01 -21.60
CA ASP A 2 11.58 0.76 -20.83
C ASP A 2 11.75 1.14 -19.36
N TYR A 3 10.78 0.74 -18.54
CA TYR A 3 10.94 0.80 -17.09
C TYR A 3 11.92 -0.30 -16.68
N PRO A 4 12.77 -0.09 -15.66
CA PRO A 4 13.59 -1.17 -15.12
C PRO A 4 12.70 -2.34 -14.71
N ASP A 5 13.23 -3.55 -14.77
CA ASP A 5 12.52 -4.71 -14.23
C ASP A 5 12.43 -4.58 -12.71
N HIS A 6 11.27 -4.91 -12.14
CA HIS A 6 11.04 -4.88 -10.70
C HIS A 6 10.77 -6.29 -10.17
N ILE A 7 11.39 -6.61 -9.03
CA ILE A 7 11.09 -7.79 -8.23
C ILE A 7 10.45 -7.32 -6.93
N VAL A 8 9.35 -7.97 -6.53
CA VAL A 8 8.81 -7.85 -5.17
C VAL A 8 9.10 -9.15 -4.43
N LEU A 9 10.01 -9.08 -3.47
CA LEU A 9 10.45 -10.21 -2.65
C LEU A 9 9.64 -10.27 -1.36
N LEU A 10 8.86 -11.33 -1.18
CA LEU A 10 8.23 -11.67 0.10
C LEU A 10 9.09 -12.70 0.83
N SER A 11 9.56 -12.39 2.03
CA SER A 11 10.53 -13.24 2.74
C SER A 11 10.36 -13.24 4.26
N ASP A 12 10.78 -14.30 4.94
CA ASP A 12 11.03 -14.31 6.40
C ASP A 12 12.46 -13.87 6.74
N GLY A 13 13.22 -13.42 5.73
CA GLY A 13 14.60 -12.93 5.85
C GLY A 13 15.66 -14.02 6.01
N LYS A 14 15.29 -15.30 6.10
CA LYS A 14 16.29 -16.36 6.28
C LYS A 14 16.79 -16.88 4.94
N GLU A 15 18.10 -16.82 4.75
CA GLU A 15 18.75 -17.55 3.67
C GLU A 15 18.93 -19.01 4.11
N ASN A 16 18.04 -19.89 3.64
CA ASN A 16 18.07 -21.31 4.02
C ASN A 16 18.69 -22.20 2.94
N ASP A 17 18.78 -21.72 1.69
CA ASP A 17 19.23 -22.49 0.53
C ASP A 17 20.07 -21.63 -0.43
N VAL A 18 20.99 -22.28 -1.15
CA VAL A 18 21.72 -21.65 -2.26
C VAL A 18 20.78 -21.28 -3.41
N ARG A 19 20.98 -20.16 -4.13
CA ARG A 19 22.10 -19.20 -4.07
C ARG A 19 21.85 -18.06 -3.08
N TRP A 20 22.93 -17.60 -2.44
CA TRP A 20 22.91 -16.52 -1.46
C TRP A 20 22.77 -15.14 -2.12
N ILE A 21 22.27 -14.16 -1.38
CA ILE A 21 22.16 -12.76 -1.79
C ILE A 21 23.51 -12.23 -2.27
N SER A 22 24.59 -12.51 -1.55
CA SER A 22 25.94 -12.09 -1.94
C SER A 22 26.38 -12.59 -3.32
N GLU A 23 25.82 -13.72 -3.79
CA GLU A 23 26.13 -14.30 -5.10
C GLU A 23 25.24 -13.75 -6.21
N VAL A 24 24.00 -13.37 -5.89
CA VAL A 24 22.98 -12.96 -6.86
C VAL A 24 22.91 -11.44 -7.00
N LEU A 25 23.17 -10.69 -5.93
CA LEU A 25 23.11 -9.23 -5.91
C LEU A 25 23.98 -8.57 -6.99
N PRO A 26 25.24 -8.98 -7.26
CA PRO A 26 26.01 -8.41 -8.35
C PRO A 26 25.36 -8.60 -9.74
N LEU A 27 24.58 -9.66 -9.93
CA LEU A 27 23.86 -9.93 -11.18
C LEU A 27 22.62 -9.04 -11.32
N ILE A 28 21.90 -8.81 -10.21
CA ILE A 28 20.74 -7.90 -10.12
C ILE A 28 21.17 -6.45 -10.32
N LEU A 29 22.29 -6.04 -9.71
CA LEU A 29 22.84 -4.71 -9.96
C LEU A 29 23.31 -4.56 -11.41
N GLY A 30 23.92 -5.61 -11.97
CA GLY A 30 24.44 -5.63 -13.33
C GLY A 30 23.37 -5.54 -14.43
N ASN A 31 22.13 -5.95 -14.16
CA ASN A 31 21.02 -5.83 -15.11
C ASN A 31 20.05 -4.67 -14.80
N GLY A 32 20.29 -3.91 -13.72
CA GLY A 32 19.47 -2.77 -13.32
C GLY A 32 18.08 -3.14 -12.78
N THR A 33 17.88 -4.38 -12.32
CA THR A 33 16.64 -4.79 -11.66
C THR A 33 16.52 -4.16 -10.28
N ILE A 34 15.35 -3.60 -9.99
CA ILE A 34 15.02 -3.00 -8.69
C ILE A 34 14.31 -4.04 -7.82
N VAL A 35 14.76 -4.24 -6.58
CA VAL A 35 14.18 -5.21 -5.65
C VAL A 35 13.46 -4.48 -4.53
N HIS A 36 12.14 -4.58 -4.48
CA HIS A 36 11.35 -4.20 -3.32
C HIS A 36 11.19 -5.41 -2.40
N VAL A 37 11.33 -5.22 -1.10
CA VAL A 37 11.31 -6.31 -0.12
C VAL A 37 10.18 -6.10 0.87
N ILE A 38 9.36 -7.12 1.06
CA ILE A 38 8.38 -7.23 2.14
C ILE A 38 8.83 -8.38 3.03
N THR A 39 9.12 -8.09 4.29
CA THR A 39 9.38 -9.14 5.28
C THR A 39 8.15 -9.45 6.12
N ILE A 40 8.00 -10.72 6.54
CA ILE A 40 6.96 -11.16 7.48
C ILE A 40 7.61 -11.79 8.70
N GLY A 41 7.11 -11.46 9.89
CA GLY A 41 7.45 -12.16 11.14
C GLY A 41 8.50 -11.44 11.98
N ALA A 42 8.38 -11.58 13.30
CA ALA A 42 9.19 -10.80 14.25
C ALA A 42 10.70 -11.08 14.16
N ASP A 43 11.09 -12.25 13.66
CA ASP A 43 12.47 -12.72 13.53
C ASP A 43 13.05 -12.52 12.11
N ALA A 44 12.41 -11.71 11.27
CA ALA A 44 12.92 -11.41 9.95
C ALA A 44 14.33 -10.77 10.03
N ALA A 45 15.22 -11.14 9.11
CA ALA A 45 16.55 -10.52 9.00
C ALA A 45 16.42 -9.09 8.44
N TYR A 46 16.07 -8.14 9.31
CA TYR A 46 15.75 -6.75 8.93
C TYR A 46 16.90 -6.08 8.18
N GLU A 47 18.14 -6.20 8.67
CA GLU A 47 19.31 -5.52 8.12
C GLU A 47 19.62 -6.00 6.70
N ASP A 48 19.84 -7.31 6.50
CA ASP A 48 20.19 -7.87 5.19
C ASP A 48 19.11 -7.60 4.12
N MET A 49 17.83 -7.68 4.50
CA MET A 49 16.70 -7.44 3.60
C MET A 49 16.52 -5.95 3.26
N GLN A 50 16.80 -5.07 4.22
CA GLN A 50 16.78 -3.63 4.01
C GLN A 50 17.93 -3.20 3.11
N ASP A 51 19.13 -3.74 3.33
CA ASP A 51 20.32 -3.48 2.52
C ASP A 51 20.11 -3.95 1.08
N LEU A 52 19.54 -5.15 0.87
CA LEU A 52 19.19 -5.64 -0.47
C LEU A 52 18.24 -4.67 -1.23
N ALA A 53 17.21 -4.17 -0.54
CA ALA A 53 16.30 -3.19 -1.15
C ALA A 53 17.03 -1.89 -1.46
N ALA A 54 17.83 -1.38 -0.52
CA ALA A 54 18.57 -0.12 -0.67
C ALA A 54 19.61 -0.18 -1.80
N ASP A 55 20.38 -1.26 -1.89
CA ASP A 55 21.42 -1.46 -2.91
C ASP A 55 20.86 -1.45 -4.33
N THR A 56 19.63 -1.93 -4.50
CA THR A 56 18.94 -1.98 -5.80
C THR A 56 18.06 -0.76 -6.08
N GLY A 57 18.00 0.21 -5.15
CA GLY A 57 17.14 1.39 -5.25
C GLY A 57 15.64 1.10 -5.04
N GLY A 58 15.31 -0.06 -4.47
CA GLY A 58 13.96 -0.45 -4.12
C GLY A 58 13.53 0.05 -2.75
N THR A 59 12.48 -0.58 -2.21
CA THR A 59 11.87 -0.18 -0.93
C THR A 59 11.71 -1.38 -0.03
N TYR A 60 11.97 -1.17 1.25
CA TYR A 60 11.79 -2.16 2.29
C TYR A 60 10.50 -1.89 3.09
N PHE A 61 9.69 -2.92 3.26
CA PHE A 61 8.53 -2.94 4.13
C PHE A 61 8.62 -4.11 5.10
N HIS A 62 8.11 -3.88 6.31
CA HIS A 62 7.92 -4.94 7.29
C HIS A 62 6.43 -5.13 7.57
N CYS A 63 5.94 -6.34 7.32
CA CYS A 63 4.58 -6.76 7.65
C CYS A 63 4.60 -7.44 9.02
N PHE A 64 4.25 -6.70 10.07
CA PHE A 64 4.14 -7.28 11.42
C PHE A 64 3.03 -8.35 11.44
N ASP A 65 3.29 -9.48 12.07
CA ASP A 65 2.28 -10.49 12.40
C ASP A 65 2.11 -10.55 13.94
N PRO A 66 0.93 -10.23 14.51
CA PRO A 66 -0.28 -9.70 13.88
C PRO A 66 -0.33 -8.16 13.95
N SER A 67 0.02 -7.44 12.87
CA SER A 67 -0.09 -5.97 12.79
C SER A 67 -1.54 -5.52 13.01
N SER A 68 -2.44 -6.00 12.15
CA SER A 68 -3.86 -5.69 12.16
C SER A 68 -4.75 -6.89 12.53
N GLY A 69 -4.15 -8.07 12.66
CA GLY A 69 -4.87 -9.35 12.71
C GLY A 69 -5.47 -9.78 11.37
N ASP A 70 -5.12 -9.10 10.25
CA ASP A 70 -5.61 -9.36 8.90
C ASP A 70 -4.50 -9.28 7.85
N ILE A 71 -3.53 -10.20 7.98
CA ILE A 71 -2.34 -10.30 7.11
C ILE A 71 -2.68 -10.20 5.62
N PRO A 72 -3.74 -10.82 5.07
CA PRO A 72 -4.03 -10.70 3.64
C PRO A 72 -4.29 -9.25 3.20
N ASN A 73 -5.03 -8.46 3.98
CA ASN A 73 -5.25 -7.04 3.67
C ASN A 73 -4.00 -6.20 3.95
N ASP A 74 -3.19 -6.53 4.96
CA ASP A 74 -1.90 -5.85 5.20
C ASP A 74 -0.95 -6.04 4.02
N LEU A 75 -0.80 -7.28 3.54
CA LEU A 75 0.03 -7.55 2.37
C LEU A 75 -0.53 -6.86 1.12
N ALA A 76 -1.84 -6.89 0.89
CA ALA A 76 -2.45 -6.21 -0.25
C ALA A 76 -2.09 -4.71 -0.27
N GLU A 77 -2.14 -4.05 0.88
CA GLU A 77 -1.77 -2.65 1.04
C GLU A 77 -0.27 -2.39 0.76
N LEU A 78 0.62 -3.26 1.23
CA LEU A 78 2.06 -3.15 0.95
C LEU A 78 2.38 -3.36 -0.53
N TYR A 79 1.79 -4.36 -1.18
CA TYR A 79 1.91 -4.58 -2.63
C TYR A 79 1.39 -3.38 -3.42
N ARG A 80 0.29 -2.75 -2.97
CA ARG A 80 -0.24 -1.54 -3.57
C ARG A 80 0.68 -0.35 -3.42
N SER A 81 1.25 -0.15 -2.23
CA SER A 81 2.25 0.89 -1.98
C SER A 81 3.47 0.73 -2.89
N ILE A 82 3.94 -0.50 -3.13
CA ILE A 82 5.00 -0.77 -4.13
C ILE A 82 4.51 -0.45 -5.54
N THR A 83 3.28 -0.84 -5.89
CA THR A 83 2.73 -0.57 -7.22
C THR A 83 2.61 0.92 -7.51
N GLU A 84 2.22 1.72 -6.52
CA GLU A 84 2.13 3.19 -6.58
C GLU A 84 3.50 3.85 -6.80
N MET A 85 4.58 3.25 -6.29
CA MET A 85 5.95 3.72 -6.55
C MET A 85 6.44 3.32 -7.96
N ILE A 86 6.13 2.11 -8.40
CA ILE A 86 6.53 1.60 -9.73
C ILE A 86 5.75 2.32 -10.84
N ARG A 87 4.46 2.53 -10.62
CA ARG A 87 3.55 3.28 -11.49
C ARG A 87 3.21 4.53 -10.71
N PRO A 88 3.88 5.67 -10.94
CA PRO A 88 3.79 6.87 -10.10
C PRO A 88 2.33 7.32 -9.96
N MET A 89 1.66 6.78 -8.96
CA MET A 89 0.23 6.92 -8.71
C MET A 89 0.09 7.37 -7.27
N GLU A 90 -0.74 8.37 -7.07
CA GLU A 90 -1.01 8.97 -5.78
C GLU A 90 -2.32 8.42 -5.25
N ARG A 91 -2.30 7.91 -4.01
CA ARG A 91 -3.49 7.41 -3.34
C ARG A 91 -4.35 8.59 -2.88
N PHE A 92 -5.57 8.71 -3.40
CA PHE A 92 -6.52 9.75 -3.02
C PHE A 92 -7.66 9.24 -2.14
N PHE A 93 -7.85 7.91 -2.08
CA PHE A 93 -8.83 7.29 -1.21
C PHE A 93 -8.30 5.98 -0.62
N HIS A 94 -8.67 5.71 0.63
CA HIS A 94 -8.37 4.47 1.32
C HIS A 94 -9.43 4.14 2.37
N ALA A 95 -9.86 2.89 2.43
CA ALA A 95 -10.72 2.39 3.50
C ALA A 95 -10.42 0.92 3.83
N ARG A 96 -10.50 0.59 5.12
CA ARG A 96 -10.41 -0.78 5.63
C ARG A 96 -11.51 -1.05 6.64
N GLY A 97 -11.87 -2.32 6.77
CA GLY A 97 -12.80 -2.74 7.81
C GLY A 97 -13.42 -4.08 7.49
N SER A 98 -14.64 -4.29 8.00
CA SER A 98 -15.38 -5.51 7.78
C SER A 98 -16.85 -5.27 7.45
N ILE A 99 -17.47 -6.27 6.81
CA ILE A 99 -18.87 -6.29 6.43
C ILE A 99 -19.48 -7.57 6.98
N ASN A 100 -20.52 -7.42 7.81
CA ASN A 100 -21.26 -8.54 8.36
C ASN A 100 -22.13 -9.22 7.28
N PRO A 101 -22.34 -10.55 7.36
CA PRO A 101 -23.21 -11.28 6.44
C PRO A 101 -24.60 -10.63 6.29
N GLY A 102 -25.10 -10.56 5.06
CA GLY A 102 -26.40 -9.99 4.73
C GLY A 102 -26.42 -8.46 4.63
N ASN A 103 -25.27 -7.80 4.81
CA ASN A 103 -25.12 -6.36 4.65
C ASN A 103 -24.32 -6.03 3.37
N TYR A 104 -24.16 -4.73 3.12
CA TYR A 104 -23.28 -4.20 2.10
C TYR A 104 -22.56 -2.96 2.63
N LYS A 105 -21.48 -2.58 1.95
CA LYS A 105 -20.80 -1.30 2.16
C LYS A 105 -20.64 -0.57 0.83
N GLU A 106 -20.78 0.74 0.88
CA GLU A 106 -20.53 1.66 -0.22
C GLU A 106 -19.38 2.59 0.15
N PHE A 107 -18.53 2.89 -0.83
CA PHE A 107 -17.40 3.79 -0.72
C PHE A 107 -17.50 4.78 -1.85
N ASN A 108 -17.46 6.06 -1.52
CA ASN A 108 -17.52 7.15 -2.47
C ASN A 108 -16.12 7.72 -2.66
N LEU A 109 -15.70 7.81 -3.91
CA LEU A 109 -14.37 8.23 -4.35
C LEU A 109 -14.53 9.42 -5.29
N GLU A 110 -14.03 10.58 -4.90
CA GLU A 110 -14.09 11.78 -5.74
C GLU A 110 -12.94 11.78 -6.76
N VAL A 111 -13.29 11.77 -8.05
CA VAL A 111 -12.33 11.89 -9.15
C VAL A 111 -12.39 13.30 -9.72
N THR A 112 -11.24 13.97 -9.74
CA THR A 112 -11.07 15.36 -10.18
C THR A 112 -10.46 15.44 -11.59
N ASP A 113 -10.39 16.66 -12.15
CA ASP A 113 -10.00 16.89 -13.54
C ASP A 113 -8.49 16.76 -13.81
N ASP A 114 -7.67 16.70 -12.76
CA ASP A 114 -6.23 16.48 -12.79
C ASP A 114 -5.82 14.98 -12.79
N MET A 115 -6.78 14.06 -12.67
CA MET A 115 -6.56 12.61 -12.65
C MET A 115 -6.72 12.02 -14.06
N ASP A 116 -5.61 11.69 -14.73
CA ASP A 116 -5.66 11.17 -16.11
C ASP A 116 -5.94 9.66 -16.20
N THR A 117 -5.58 8.93 -15.14
CA THR A 117 -5.72 7.49 -15.01
C THR A 117 -6.04 7.19 -13.55
N VAL A 118 -7.14 6.48 -13.31
CA VAL A 118 -7.54 6.07 -11.96
C VAL A 118 -7.59 4.55 -11.86
N GLU A 119 -7.05 4.02 -10.78
CA GLU A 119 -7.21 2.64 -10.36
C GLU A 119 -8.15 2.57 -9.16
N PHE A 120 -9.22 1.79 -9.32
CA PHE A 120 -10.11 1.37 -8.25
C PHE A 120 -9.72 -0.03 -7.81
N VAL A 121 -9.30 -0.16 -6.56
CA VAL A 121 -8.79 -1.41 -6.01
C VAL A 121 -9.70 -1.90 -4.90
N VAL A 122 -10.05 -3.18 -4.97
CA VAL A 122 -10.77 -3.88 -3.91
C VAL A 122 -10.04 -5.18 -3.62
N HIS A 123 -9.52 -5.30 -2.41
CA HIS A 123 -9.08 -6.56 -1.84
C HIS A 123 -10.05 -6.99 -0.74
N TYR A 124 -10.31 -8.29 -0.66
CA TYR A 124 -11.18 -8.84 0.36
C TYR A 124 -10.68 -10.20 0.86
N ASN A 125 -11.00 -10.50 2.10
CA ASN A 125 -10.66 -11.74 2.79
C ASN A 125 -11.89 -12.26 3.56
N ALA A 126 -12.41 -13.41 3.16
CA ALA A 126 -13.58 -14.04 3.74
C ALA A 126 -13.57 -15.56 3.50
N SER A 127 -14.44 -16.31 4.18
CA SER A 127 -14.64 -17.74 3.88
C SER A 127 -15.49 -17.96 2.61
N ILE A 128 -16.32 -16.98 2.24
CA ILE A 128 -17.15 -16.99 1.03
C ILE A 128 -16.99 -15.63 0.33
N LYS A 129 -16.86 -15.66 -0.99
CA LYS A 129 -16.74 -14.45 -1.81
C LYS A 129 -17.96 -13.53 -1.65
N PRO A 130 -17.79 -12.20 -1.82
CA PRO A 130 -18.92 -11.29 -1.89
C PRO A 130 -19.87 -11.68 -3.03
N THR A 131 -21.12 -11.22 -2.96
CA THR A 131 -22.14 -11.52 -3.98
C THR A 131 -21.76 -10.88 -5.31
N SER A 132 -21.27 -9.65 -5.26
CA SER A 132 -20.70 -8.89 -6.38
C SER A 132 -19.68 -7.90 -5.80
N ILE A 133 -18.87 -7.31 -6.67
CA ILE A 133 -18.25 -6.01 -6.42
C ILE A 133 -18.68 -5.15 -7.58
N GLU A 134 -19.32 -4.02 -7.29
CA GLU A 134 -19.84 -3.10 -8.30
C GLU A 134 -19.04 -1.81 -8.26
N LEU A 135 -18.62 -1.35 -9.43
CA LEU A 135 -18.06 -0.02 -9.66
C LEU A 135 -19.10 0.80 -10.42
N ILE A 136 -19.59 1.85 -9.80
CA ILE A 136 -20.65 2.73 -10.32
C ILE A 136 -20.00 4.05 -10.70
N ASP A 137 -20.20 4.48 -11.94
CA ASP A 137 -19.66 5.75 -12.45
C ASP A 137 -20.54 6.96 -12.05
N PRO A 138 -20.08 8.20 -12.30
CA PRO A 138 -20.83 9.41 -11.94
C PRO A 138 -22.18 9.59 -12.65
N ASP A 139 -22.49 8.78 -13.67
CA ASP A 139 -23.78 8.75 -14.37
C ASP A 139 -24.67 7.59 -13.87
N ASP A 140 -24.35 7.00 -12.71
CA ASP A 140 -25.01 5.85 -12.09
C ASP A 140 -24.95 4.54 -12.92
N ILE A 141 -23.97 4.41 -13.82
CA ILE A 141 -23.78 3.19 -14.61
C ILE A 141 -22.93 2.19 -13.82
N SER A 142 -23.55 1.07 -13.43
CA SER A 142 -22.88 -0.01 -12.67
C SER A 142 -22.15 -1.01 -13.58
N THR A 143 -20.90 -1.30 -13.23
CA THR A 143 -20.07 -2.38 -13.80
C THR A 143 -19.72 -3.40 -12.72
N ILE A 144 -20.06 -4.67 -12.94
CA ILE A 144 -19.72 -5.76 -12.02
C ILE A 144 -18.28 -6.23 -12.30
N LEU A 145 -17.44 -6.22 -11.26
CA LEU A 145 -16.05 -6.70 -11.34
C LEU A 145 -16.00 -8.23 -11.27
N ASN A 146 -15.05 -8.81 -12.02
CA ASN A 146 -14.91 -10.26 -12.13
C ASN A 146 -14.27 -10.86 -10.88
N LEU A 147 -15.08 -11.55 -10.07
CA LEU A 147 -14.62 -12.33 -8.92
C LEU A 147 -14.02 -13.67 -9.38
N ASN A 148 -12.79 -13.62 -9.90
CA ASN A 148 -12.05 -14.80 -10.40
C ASN A 148 -11.38 -15.63 -9.30
N ASP A 149 -11.69 -15.35 -8.05
CA ASP A 149 -10.89 -15.82 -6.93
C ASP A 149 -11.35 -17.16 -6.36
N LYS A 150 -10.39 -17.94 -5.86
CA LYS A 150 -10.63 -19.22 -5.19
C LYS A 150 -10.72 -19.00 -3.68
N ALA A 151 -11.79 -19.49 -3.07
CA ALA A 151 -11.94 -19.62 -1.61
C ALA A 151 -12.08 -18.30 -0.80
N GLY A 152 -12.82 -17.31 -1.32
CA GLY A 152 -13.32 -16.18 -0.52
C GLY A 152 -12.31 -15.08 -0.19
N MET A 153 -11.06 -15.23 -0.61
CA MET A 153 -10.09 -14.13 -0.71
C MET A 153 -10.02 -13.67 -2.15
N GLY A 154 -9.85 -12.38 -2.41
CA GLY A 154 -9.78 -11.89 -3.78
C GLY A 154 -9.25 -10.48 -3.93
N HIS A 155 -8.81 -10.18 -5.16
CA HIS A 155 -8.21 -8.90 -5.51
C HIS A 155 -8.71 -8.44 -6.88
N ASN A 156 -9.29 -7.25 -6.92
CA ASN A 156 -9.80 -6.63 -8.13
C ASN A 156 -9.14 -5.27 -8.32
N VAL A 157 -8.63 -5.02 -9.52
CA VAL A 157 -8.09 -3.73 -9.96
C VAL A 157 -8.81 -3.34 -11.23
N SER A 158 -9.53 -2.22 -11.17
CA SER A 158 -10.15 -1.61 -12.35
C SER A 158 -9.40 -0.34 -12.68
N ARG A 159 -8.69 -0.34 -13.82
CA ARG A 159 -7.99 0.83 -14.32
C ARG A 159 -8.84 1.53 -15.39
N ILE A 160 -9.08 2.82 -15.20
CA ILE A 160 -9.81 3.67 -16.13
C ILE A 160 -8.89 4.79 -16.61
N THR A 161 -8.62 4.81 -17.90
CA THR A 161 -7.92 5.91 -18.59
C THR A 161 -8.94 6.97 -18.99
N THR A 162 -8.66 8.24 -18.67
CA THR A 162 -9.61 9.35 -18.88
C THR A 162 -10.93 9.10 -18.15
N PRO A 163 -10.89 8.98 -16.81
CA PRO A 163 -12.10 8.75 -16.02
C PRO A 163 -13.06 9.94 -16.12
N LYS A 164 -14.36 9.67 -15.93
CA LYS A 164 -15.35 10.75 -15.75
C LYS A 164 -15.06 11.46 -14.43
N ILE A 165 -15.07 12.79 -14.46
CA ILE A 165 -14.99 13.64 -13.26
C ILE A 165 -16.28 13.47 -12.46
N GLY A 166 -16.17 13.36 -11.14
CA GLY A 166 -17.30 13.23 -10.23
C GLY A 166 -17.12 12.11 -9.21
N GLU A 167 -18.19 11.82 -8.49
CA GLU A 167 -18.21 10.78 -7.46
C GLU A 167 -18.37 9.41 -8.11
N TRP A 168 -17.40 8.52 -7.87
CA TRP A 168 -17.47 7.10 -8.20
C TRP A 168 -17.81 6.31 -6.95
N THR A 169 -18.60 5.25 -7.11
CA THR A 169 -19.01 4.41 -5.97
C THR A 169 -18.57 2.97 -6.13
N ILE A 170 -17.88 2.43 -5.12
CA ILE A 170 -17.62 1.00 -4.99
C ILE A 170 -18.64 0.42 -4.02
N LYS A 171 -19.36 -0.61 -4.44
CA LYS A 171 -20.34 -1.33 -3.60
C LYS A 171 -19.96 -2.80 -3.44
N ILE A 172 -19.92 -3.25 -2.20
CA ILE A 172 -19.57 -4.63 -1.82
C ILE A 172 -20.72 -5.27 -1.03
N PRO A 173 -21.65 -5.98 -1.68
CA PRO A 173 -22.67 -6.79 -1.00
C PRO A 173 -22.15 -8.15 -0.55
N VAL A 174 -22.55 -8.55 0.66
CA VAL A 174 -22.15 -9.82 1.30
C VAL A 174 -23.38 -10.66 1.61
N SER A 175 -23.38 -11.92 1.16
CA SER A 175 -24.50 -12.85 1.36
C SER A 175 -24.79 -13.09 2.85
N GLY A 176 -26.07 -13.29 3.21
CA GLY A 176 -26.48 -13.64 4.58
C GLY A 176 -25.98 -14.99 5.10
N SER A 177 -25.46 -15.84 4.20
CA SER A 177 -24.91 -17.17 4.53
C SER A 177 -23.39 -17.22 4.64
N SER A 178 -22.68 -16.10 4.54
CA SER A 178 -21.22 -16.05 4.60
C SER A 178 -20.67 -15.83 6.00
N SER A 179 -19.34 -15.86 6.13
CA SER A 179 -18.63 -15.23 7.24
C SER A 179 -18.62 -13.71 7.08
N GLU A 180 -18.18 -13.00 8.12
CA GLU A 180 -17.70 -11.63 7.98
C GLU A 180 -16.67 -11.54 6.85
N LEU A 181 -16.76 -10.47 6.05
CA LEU A 181 -15.81 -10.15 4.99
C LEU A 181 -14.97 -8.97 5.43
N ARG A 182 -13.65 -9.16 5.47
CA ARG A 182 -12.72 -8.05 5.69
C ARG A 182 -12.29 -7.47 4.36
N TYR A 183 -12.17 -6.15 4.27
CA TYR A 183 -11.86 -5.47 3.03
C TYR A 183 -10.73 -4.44 3.18
N PHE A 184 -10.09 -4.20 2.05
CA PHE A 184 -9.26 -3.05 1.75
C PHE A 184 -9.75 -2.46 0.42
N VAL A 185 -10.08 -1.17 0.42
CA VAL A 185 -10.53 -0.42 -0.75
C VAL A 185 -9.61 0.78 -0.94
N GLU A 186 -9.20 1.03 -2.16
CA GLU A 186 -8.28 2.11 -2.50
C GLU A 186 -8.69 2.74 -3.84
N GLY A 187 -8.53 4.06 -3.90
CA GLY A 187 -8.47 4.83 -5.15
C GLY A 187 -7.08 5.43 -5.28
N ALA A 188 -6.40 5.15 -6.39
CA ALA A 188 -5.12 5.73 -6.74
C ALA A 188 -5.17 6.33 -8.15
N ALA A 189 -4.51 7.45 -8.36
CA ALA A 189 -4.55 8.18 -9.62
C ALA A 189 -3.16 8.59 -10.06
N HIS A 190 -2.90 8.55 -11.37
CA HIS A 190 -1.84 9.37 -11.93
C HIS A 190 -2.39 10.80 -12.03
N SER A 191 -1.95 11.64 -11.09
CA SER A 191 -2.34 13.05 -10.97
C SER A 191 -1.13 13.93 -11.32
N SER A 192 -1.41 15.16 -11.76
CA SER A 192 -0.37 16.19 -11.89
C SER A 192 0.12 16.70 -10.53
N VAL A 193 -0.63 16.47 -9.45
CA VAL A 193 -0.27 16.79 -8.08
C VAL A 193 0.52 15.62 -7.49
N SER A 194 1.70 15.91 -6.94
CA SER A 194 2.51 14.93 -6.20
C SER A 194 2.86 15.47 -4.81
N MET A 195 2.86 14.60 -3.80
CA MET A 195 3.29 14.93 -2.44
C MET A 195 4.50 14.08 -2.06
N THR A 196 5.60 14.72 -1.67
CA THR A 196 6.78 14.03 -1.14
C THR A 196 7.00 14.40 0.32
N LEU A 197 7.14 13.37 1.16
CA LEU A 197 7.52 13.51 2.56
C LEU A 197 8.99 13.11 2.73
N LEU A 198 9.79 14.02 3.29
CA LEU A 198 11.21 13.84 3.50
C LEU A 198 11.49 13.86 5.01
N THR A 199 12.01 12.75 5.51
CA THR A 199 12.48 12.57 6.89
C THR A 199 13.92 12.06 6.89
N PRO A 200 14.76 12.46 7.87
CA PRO A 200 16.05 11.81 8.07
C PRO A 200 15.87 10.31 8.35
N PRO A 201 16.70 9.41 7.78
CA PRO A 201 17.95 9.68 7.04
C PRO A 201 17.78 9.83 5.51
N ASN A 202 16.56 9.76 4.97
CA ASN A 202 16.29 9.75 3.52
C ASN A 202 16.35 11.13 2.84
N GLY A 203 16.86 12.15 3.54
CA GLY A 203 17.14 13.47 2.99
C GLY A 203 18.24 14.12 3.81
N ILE A 204 19.43 14.28 3.21
CA ILE A 204 20.63 14.96 3.74
C ILE A 204 20.89 14.64 5.21
N ILE A 205 21.73 13.64 5.47
CA ILE A 205 22.34 13.44 6.78
C ILE A 205 23.16 14.71 7.08
N SER A 206 22.63 15.62 7.90
CA SER A 206 23.48 16.60 8.56
C SER A 206 24.48 15.81 9.41
N GLU A 207 25.78 16.15 9.33
CA GLU A 207 26.81 15.56 10.19
C GLU A 207 26.31 15.52 11.65
N GLY A 208 26.18 14.32 12.22
CA GLY A 208 25.77 14.11 13.62
C GLY A 208 24.58 13.17 13.87
N TRP A 209 23.83 12.74 12.85
CA TRP A 209 22.68 11.83 13.06
C TRP A 209 23.00 10.33 12.98
N GLY A 210 24.18 9.94 12.48
CA GLY A 210 24.55 8.52 12.29
C GLY A 210 24.76 7.72 13.59
N ASP A 211 25.04 8.40 14.72
CA ASP A 211 25.44 7.77 15.98
C ASP A 211 24.52 8.10 17.17
N CYS A 212 23.37 8.75 16.94
CA CYS A 212 22.49 9.21 18.01
C CYS A 212 21.16 8.44 18.02
N GLU A 213 20.83 7.80 19.14
CA GLU A 213 19.43 7.46 19.44
C GLU A 213 18.63 8.77 19.47
N PRO A 214 17.62 8.97 18.61
CA PRO A 214 16.93 10.26 18.49
C PRO A 214 15.90 10.48 19.62
N ILE A 215 16.15 9.93 20.80
CA ILE A 215 15.25 10.07 21.94
C ILE A 215 15.32 11.52 22.43
N GLY A 216 14.20 12.23 22.31
CA GLY A 216 14.06 13.63 22.74
C GLY A 216 14.49 14.66 21.69
N ASN A 217 14.96 14.23 20.50
CA ASN A 217 15.28 15.14 19.40
C ASN A 217 14.06 15.34 18.50
N PRO A 218 13.72 16.59 18.12
CA PRO A 218 12.69 16.84 17.11
C PRO A 218 13.08 16.20 15.77
N ILE A 219 12.15 15.49 15.14
CA ILE A 219 12.32 14.96 13.79
C ILE A 219 11.72 15.98 12.81
N PRO A 220 12.53 16.70 12.02
CA PRO A 220 11.98 17.58 11.00
C PRO A 220 11.34 16.72 9.91
N VAL A 221 10.10 17.06 9.56
CA VAL A 221 9.39 16.49 8.41
C VAL A 221 9.22 17.60 7.39
N LEU A 222 9.82 17.44 6.22
CA LEU A 222 9.61 18.35 5.09
C LEU A 222 8.56 17.72 4.17
N VAL A 223 7.52 18.48 3.87
CA VAL A 223 6.50 18.11 2.88
C VAL A 223 6.66 19.02 1.67
N SER A 224 6.83 18.41 0.50
CA SER A 224 6.87 19.11 -0.78
C SER A 224 5.64 18.72 -1.60
N LEU A 225 4.86 19.72 -2.01
CA LEU A 225 3.75 19.56 -2.94
C LEU A 225 4.15 20.17 -4.27
N THR A 226 4.00 19.40 -5.34
CA THR A 226 4.31 19.85 -6.70
C THR A 226 3.08 19.63 -7.57
N ASP A 227 2.74 20.63 -8.39
CA ASP A 227 1.67 20.52 -9.39
C ASP A 227 2.07 21.34 -10.64
N THR A 228 1.34 21.13 -11.73
CA THR A 228 1.42 21.91 -12.97
C THR A 228 0.91 23.34 -12.82
N LYS A 229 0.12 23.62 -11.75
CA LYS A 229 -0.40 24.94 -11.41
C LYS A 229 0.05 25.34 -10.00
N GLU A 230 -0.08 26.62 -9.69
CA GLU A 230 0.17 27.13 -8.34
C GLU A 230 -0.86 26.56 -7.37
N ILE A 231 -0.40 25.85 -6.34
CA ILE A 231 -1.26 25.31 -5.28
C ILE A 231 -1.43 26.37 -4.18
N LYS A 232 -2.67 26.76 -3.88
CA LYS A 232 -3.02 27.77 -2.88
C LYS A 232 -3.84 27.15 -1.76
N ASP A 233 -3.68 27.69 -0.55
CA ASP A 233 -4.52 27.40 0.61
C ASP A 233 -4.61 25.89 0.95
N VAL A 234 -3.46 25.20 0.96
CA VAL A 234 -3.40 23.75 1.27
C VAL A 234 -3.33 23.50 2.76
N ASP A 235 -4.15 22.57 3.23
CA ASP A 235 -4.00 21.93 4.53
C ASP A 235 -3.27 20.60 4.38
N VAL A 236 -2.19 20.41 5.16
CA VAL A 236 -1.46 19.14 5.24
C VAL A 236 -1.72 18.51 6.60
N TYR A 237 -2.21 17.27 6.59
CA TYR A 237 -2.46 16.48 7.79
C TYR A 237 -1.47 15.33 7.87
N MET A 238 -0.81 15.16 9.02
CA MET A 238 0.13 14.06 9.27
C MET A 238 -0.29 13.30 10.52
N SER A 239 -0.32 11.97 10.43
CA SER A 239 -0.47 11.07 11.57
C SER A 239 0.88 10.43 11.87
N VAL A 240 1.30 10.46 13.13
CA VAL A 240 2.55 9.85 13.60
C VAL A 240 2.21 8.69 14.51
N ILE A 241 2.64 7.49 14.15
CA ILE A 241 2.48 6.29 14.98
C ILE A 241 3.74 6.14 15.85
N PRO A 242 3.64 6.25 17.18
CA PRO A 242 4.81 6.08 18.04
C PRO A 242 5.28 4.61 18.04
N PRO A 243 6.59 4.36 18.18
CA PRO A 243 7.09 3.00 18.38
C PRO A 243 6.46 2.38 19.63
N GLY A 244 5.95 1.15 19.50
CA GLY A 244 5.29 0.42 20.59
C GLY A 244 3.80 0.71 20.79
N TYR A 245 3.12 1.36 19.83
CA TYR A 245 1.66 1.52 19.89
C TYR A 245 0.97 0.15 19.86
N LYS A 246 0.51 -0.31 21.03
CA LYS A 246 -0.39 -1.46 21.16
C LYS A 246 -1.82 -0.98 20.90
N THR A 247 -2.51 -1.58 19.94
CA THR A 247 -3.92 -1.33 19.70
C THR A 247 -4.74 -1.58 20.97
N PRO A 248 -5.73 -0.73 21.31
CA PRO A 248 -6.59 -0.97 22.47
C PRO A 248 -7.31 -2.31 22.31
N GLY A 249 -6.87 -3.35 23.02
CA GLY A 249 -7.42 -4.71 22.92
C GLY A 249 -6.39 -5.83 23.05
N SER A 250 -5.08 -5.57 22.92
CA SER A 250 -4.05 -6.58 23.18
C SER A 250 -3.77 -6.72 24.68
N ASN A 251 -4.65 -7.40 25.41
CA ASN A 251 -4.32 -7.89 26.75
C ASN A 251 -3.39 -9.09 26.61
N THR A 252 -2.09 -8.88 26.76
CA THR A 252 -1.20 -9.94 27.26
C THR A 252 -0.92 -9.61 28.72
N GLU A 253 -1.57 -10.37 29.61
CA GLU A 253 -1.20 -10.45 31.02
C GLU A 253 0.18 -11.11 31.11
N ASP A 254 1.07 -10.48 31.88
CA ASP A 254 2.35 -11.04 32.36
C ASP A 254 2.12 -12.09 33.46
#